data_AF-A0A1W0XA37-F1
#
_entry.id   AF-A0A1W0XA37-F1
#
_cell.length_a   1.000
_cell.length_b   1.000
_cell.length_c   1.000
_cell.angle_alpha   90.00
_cell.angle_beta   90.00
_cell.angle_gamma   90.00
#
_symmetry.space_group_name_H-M   'P 1'
#
loop_
_entity.id
_entity.type
_entity.pdbx_description
1 polymer ?
#
loop_
_entity_poly.entity_id
_entity_poly.type
_entity_poly.pdbx_seq_one_letter_code
_entity_poly.pdbx_strand_id
1 'polypeptide(L)'
;MAVSTLVFLGGLFFITIFGSSASPVPMDNCRYNLIGNMEGTRGCEVVHHDAYIAIYCDGKLSSSVRKILAKYTQYGCRQPIYLRLEHPRFPITPALFHGVQSRLYRLELWSLQSDIKLAQAFRGLPALETLTLQFNKTPRNQTLVLRQDLFGGLEALQLLRLYTEAVPVRLASGAFEPLRGLRCLYFSGENVECGCGFDEFTRWKAGREGRMLGEMPDRYIPGTVNQCSSTLQCRIKGKSSAQRNDECP
;
A
#
# COMPACT_ATOMS: atom_id res chain seq x y z
N MET A 1 -7.19 41.57 13.26
CA MET A 1 -7.31 43.02 13.54
C MET A 1 -8.36 43.17 14.61
N ALA A 2 -8.00 43.62 15.81
CA ALA A 2 -8.95 43.88 16.88
C ALA A 2 -9.70 45.18 16.55
N VAL A 3 -11.04 45.16 16.64
CA VAL A 3 -11.87 46.36 16.51
C VAL A 3 -12.16 46.86 17.92
N SER A 4 -11.60 48.01 18.28
CA SER A 4 -11.91 48.68 19.53
C SER A 4 -12.95 49.76 19.27
N THR A 5 -14.15 49.59 19.83
CA THR A 5 -15.17 50.65 19.85
C THR A 5 -15.16 51.29 21.23
N LEU A 6 -14.79 52.57 21.30
CA LEU A 6 -14.88 53.38 22.52
C LEU A 6 -16.33 53.85 22.69
N VAL A 7 -16.98 53.44 23.79
CA VAL A 7 -18.28 53.98 24.20
C VAL A 7 -18.05 54.95 25.35
N PHE A 8 -18.44 56.21 25.17
CA PHE A 8 -18.29 57.30 26.13
C PHE A 8 -19.58 57.49 26.94
N LEU A 9 -19.55 57.18 28.23
CA LEU A 9 -20.54 57.63 29.21
C LEU A 9 -19.83 57.86 30.56
N GLY A 10 -19.76 59.12 30.99
CA GLY A 10 -19.59 59.50 32.39
C GLY A 10 -18.34 59.00 33.12
N GLY A 11 -17.15 59.48 32.74
CA GLY A 11 -16.05 59.73 33.69
C GLY A 11 -15.30 58.56 34.34
N LEU A 12 -15.60 57.30 34.02
CA LEU A 12 -14.84 56.14 34.53
C LEU A 12 -14.40 55.23 33.37
N PHE A 13 -13.09 55.00 33.26
CA PHE A 13 -12.50 54.10 32.25
C PHE A 13 -12.83 52.64 32.60
N PHE A 14 -13.75 52.03 31.87
CA PHE A 14 -13.90 50.58 31.83
C PHE A 14 -13.30 50.05 30.54
N ILE A 15 -12.14 49.39 30.64
CA ILE A 15 -11.61 48.58 29.54
C ILE A 15 -12.32 47.24 29.59
N THR A 16 -13.42 47.09 28.84
CA THR A 16 -13.98 45.78 28.55
C THR A 16 -13.09 45.08 27.54
N ILE A 17 -12.13 44.30 28.04
CA ILE A 17 -11.43 43.32 27.21
C ILE A 17 -12.45 42.23 26.90
N PHE A 18 -13.02 42.26 25.69
CA PHE A 18 -13.66 41.08 25.14
C PHE A 18 -12.57 40.02 24.98
N GLY A 19 -12.46 39.15 25.99
CA GLY A 19 -11.72 37.91 25.86
C GLY A 19 -12.24 37.22 24.62
N SER A 20 -11.36 37.04 23.63
CA SER A 20 -11.62 36.22 22.46
C SER A 20 -12.19 34.91 22.97
N SER A 21 -13.47 34.65 22.69
CA SER A 21 -14.06 33.34 22.86
C SER A 21 -13.11 32.40 22.14
N ALA A 22 -12.39 31.57 22.89
CA ALA A 22 -11.65 30.47 22.30
C ALA A 22 -12.70 29.66 21.55
N SER A 23 -12.74 29.79 20.23
CA SER A 23 -13.50 28.88 19.40
C SER A 23 -13.03 27.49 19.82
N PRO A 24 -13.95 26.57 20.18
CA PRO A 24 -13.56 25.20 20.46
C PRO A 24 -12.76 24.74 19.24
N VAL A 25 -11.50 24.37 19.46
CA VAL A 25 -10.68 23.74 18.42
C VAL A 25 -11.57 22.68 17.80
N PRO A 26 -11.86 22.72 16.48
CA PRO A 26 -12.75 21.76 15.87
C PRO A 26 -12.22 20.38 16.24
N MET A 27 -12.99 19.64 17.06
CA MET A 27 -12.60 18.30 17.43
C MET A 27 -12.40 17.53 16.13
N ASP A 28 -11.22 16.90 15.96
CA ASP A 28 -10.91 16.12 14.78
C ASP A 28 -11.89 14.94 14.71
N ASN A 29 -13.00 15.17 14.00
CA ASN A 29 -14.12 14.24 13.89
C ASN A 29 -13.65 12.86 13.41
N CYS A 30 -12.57 12.81 12.63
CA CYS A 30 -11.93 11.57 12.24
C CYS A 30 -11.34 10.83 13.44
N ARG A 31 -10.49 11.48 14.23
CA ARG A 31 -9.80 10.87 15.37
C ARG A 31 -10.75 10.40 16.47
N TYR A 32 -11.84 11.13 16.69
CA TYR A 32 -12.83 10.77 17.72
C TYR A 32 -13.78 9.65 17.29
N ASN A 33 -14.15 9.57 16.00
CA ASN A 33 -15.18 8.63 15.56
C ASN A 33 -14.65 7.41 14.81
N LEU A 34 -13.50 7.51 14.15
CA LEU A 34 -12.87 6.38 13.47
C LEU A 34 -12.05 5.56 14.47
N ILE A 35 -12.74 4.91 15.39
CA ILE A 35 -12.15 4.05 16.41
C ILE A 35 -12.17 2.58 15.95
N GLY A 36 -11.18 1.78 16.34
CA GLY A 36 -11.20 0.33 16.05
C GLY A 36 -12.46 -0.36 16.60
N ASN A 37 -12.85 -1.51 16.04
CA ASN A 37 -13.96 -2.34 16.53
C ASN A 37 -15.36 -1.67 16.59
N MET A 38 -15.63 -0.71 15.69
CA MET A 38 -16.98 -0.19 15.49
C MET A 38 -17.96 -1.28 15.00
N GLU A 39 -19.25 -0.99 15.12
CA GLU A 39 -20.30 -1.88 14.64
C GLU A 39 -20.07 -2.26 13.16
N GLY A 40 -19.91 -3.56 12.91
CA GLY A 40 -19.70 -4.11 11.57
C GLY A 40 -18.29 -3.91 10.99
N THR A 41 -17.31 -3.46 11.79
CA THR A 41 -15.88 -3.45 11.41
C THR A 41 -15.08 -4.49 12.21
N ARG A 42 -15.75 -5.57 12.64
CA ARG A 42 -15.12 -6.66 13.40
C ARG A 42 -13.91 -7.21 12.64
N GLY A 43 -12.83 -7.42 13.37
CA GLY A 43 -11.55 -7.86 12.83
C GLY A 43 -10.70 -6.73 12.24
N CYS A 44 -11.17 -5.47 12.27
CA CYS A 44 -10.38 -4.30 11.89
C CYS A 44 -10.09 -3.39 13.09
N GLU A 45 -8.84 -2.95 13.19
CA GLU A 45 -8.32 -2.00 14.14
C GLU A 45 -7.81 -0.74 13.43
N VAL A 46 -7.96 0.41 14.07
CA VAL A 46 -7.50 1.71 13.56
C VAL A 46 -6.53 2.32 14.54
N VAL A 47 -5.34 2.70 14.05
CA VAL A 47 -4.32 3.41 14.81
C VAL A 47 -4.09 4.76 14.15
N HIS A 48 -4.25 5.83 14.93
CA HIS A 48 -4.06 7.20 14.48
C HIS A 48 -2.62 7.63 14.72
N HIS A 49 -1.91 7.98 13.65
CA HIS A 49 -0.65 8.69 13.71
C HIS A 49 -0.85 10.12 13.21
N ASP A 50 0.08 11.01 13.55
CA ASP A 50 -0.03 12.42 13.14
C ASP A 50 0.06 12.58 11.61
N ALA A 51 0.83 11.73 10.94
CA ALA A 51 1.07 11.80 9.49
C ALA A 51 0.19 10.87 8.64
N TYR A 52 -0.42 9.84 9.22
CA TYR A 52 -1.21 8.83 8.50
C TYR A 52 -2.17 8.08 9.45
N ILE A 53 -3.12 7.36 8.89
CA ILE A 53 -4.00 6.44 9.63
C ILE A 53 -3.66 5.01 9.20
N ALA A 54 -3.31 4.16 10.17
CA ALA A 54 -3.13 2.73 9.94
C ALA A 54 -4.42 1.98 10.23
N ILE A 55 -4.79 1.09 9.30
CA ILE A 55 -5.93 0.21 9.42
C ILE A 55 -5.41 -1.22 9.24
N TYR A 56 -5.58 -2.04 10.27
CA TYR A 56 -5.17 -3.44 10.28
C TYR A 56 -6.43 -4.30 10.30
N CYS A 57 -6.61 -5.19 9.32
CA CYS A 57 -7.76 -6.08 9.27
C CYS A 57 -7.34 -7.54 9.16
N ASP A 58 -8.06 -8.44 9.84
CA ASP A 58 -7.83 -9.89 9.86
C ASP A 58 -8.22 -10.63 8.56
N GLY A 59 -8.64 -9.89 7.53
CA GLY A 59 -8.96 -10.40 6.20
C GLY A 59 -10.11 -11.42 6.11
N LYS A 60 -10.85 -11.67 7.20
CA LYS A 60 -11.94 -12.67 7.18
C LYS A 60 -13.17 -12.19 6.43
N LEU A 61 -13.51 -10.89 6.55
CA LEU A 61 -14.74 -10.32 6.02
C LEU A 61 -14.44 -9.09 5.16
N SER A 62 -14.77 -9.16 3.86
CA SER A 62 -14.64 -7.99 2.97
C SER A 62 -15.59 -6.85 3.35
N SER A 63 -16.75 -7.18 3.95
CA SER A 63 -17.72 -6.20 4.45
C SER A 63 -17.14 -5.35 5.58
N SER A 64 -16.35 -5.93 6.50
CA SER A 64 -15.67 -5.19 7.56
C SER A 64 -14.70 -4.16 6.97
N VAL A 65 -13.90 -4.56 5.98
CA VAL A 65 -12.93 -3.67 5.29
C VAL A 65 -13.66 -2.54 4.56
N ARG A 66 -14.71 -2.85 3.79
CA ARG A 66 -15.50 -1.80 3.12
C ARG A 66 -16.14 -0.84 4.11
N LYS A 67 -16.67 -1.35 5.22
CA LYS A 67 -17.35 -0.53 6.22
C LYS A 67 -16.39 0.41 6.95
N ILE A 68 -15.18 -0.05 7.29
CA ILE A 68 -14.19 0.82 7.92
C ILE A 68 -13.69 1.91 6.97
N LEU A 69 -13.46 1.59 5.69
CA LEU A 69 -13.07 2.58 4.69
C LEU A 69 -14.20 3.57 4.37
N ALA A 70 -15.46 3.12 4.36
CA ALA A 70 -16.61 4.01 4.22
C ALA A 70 -16.73 4.97 5.41
N LYS A 71 -16.49 4.48 6.63
CA LYS A 71 -16.47 5.31 7.85
C LYS A 71 -15.34 6.35 7.83
N TYR A 72 -14.16 5.99 7.32
CA TYR A 72 -13.08 6.96 7.09
C TYR A 72 -13.56 8.15 6.25
N THR A 73 -14.25 7.88 5.14
CA THR A 73 -14.81 8.93 4.27
C THR A 73 -15.94 9.69 4.96
N GLN A 74 -16.87 8.97 5.62
CA GLN A 74 -18.01 9.55 6.33
C GLN A 74 -17.60 10.53 7.43
N TYR A 75 -16.54 10.21 8.18
CA TYR A 75 -16.05 11.07 9.25
C TYR A 75 -15.14 12.20 8.76
N GLY A 76 -14.89 12.29 7.45
CA GLY A 76 -14.13 13.37 6.82
C GLY A 76 -12.61 13.27 7.04
N CYS A 77 -12.10 12.06 7.29
CA CYS A 77 -10.66 11.82 7.42
C CYS A 77 -9.90 12.22 6.15
N ARG A 78 -8.69 12.77 6.31
CA ARG A 78 -7.87 13.27 5.17
C ARG A 78 -6.46 12.70 5.13
N GLN A 79 -6.00 12.13 6.22
CA GLN A 79 -4.67 11.56 6.36
C GLN A 79 -4.47 10.40 5.36
N PRO A 80 -3.27 10.22 4.81
CA PRO A 80 -2.91 9.01 4.06
C PRO A 80 -3.28 7.73 4.82
N ILE A 81 -3.69 6.71 4.09
CA ILE A 81 -4.08 5.41 4.65
C ILE A 81 -2.95 4.40 4.41
N TYR A 82 -2.51 3.79 5.50
CA TYR A 82 -1.80 2.52 5.48
C TYR A 82 -2.83 1.43 5.81
N LEU A 83 -3.12 0.56 4.83
CA LEU A 83 -3.97 -0.61 5.03
C LEU A 83 -3.14 -1.90 5.03
N ARG A 84 -3.29 -2.71 6.08
CA ARG A 84 -2.79 -4.08 6.11
C ARG A 84 -3.95 -5.07 6.21
N LEU A 85 -4.00 -6.03 5.30
CA LEU A 85 -4.93 -7.15 5.33
C LEU A 85 -4.16 -8.44 5.62
N GLU A 86 -4.48 -9.07 6.74
CA GLU A 86 -3.95 -10.36 7.14
C GLU A 86 -4.84 -11.48 6.59
N HIS A 87 -4.28 -12.47 5.91
CA HIS A 87 -5.01 -13.68 5.51
C HIS A 87 -6.34 -13.41 4.76
N PRO A 88 -6.40 -12.51 3.76
CA PRO A 88 -7.65 -12.19 3.08
C PRO A 88 -8.24 -13.44 2.41
N ARG A 89 -9.50 -13.74 2.76
CA ARG A 89 -10.24 -14.92 2.24
C ARG A 89 -11.23 -14.58 1.13
N PHE A 90 -11.06 -13.41 0.53
CA PHE A 90 -11.94 -12.88 -0.50
C PHE A 90 -11.13 -12.25 -1.63
N PRO A 91 -11.66 -12.18 -2.86
CA PRO A 91 -10.99 -11.52 -3.97
C PRO A 91 -10.69 -10.04 -3.65
N ILE A 92 -9.45 -9.62 -3.88
CA ILE A 92 -9.11 -8.20 -3.82
C ILE A 92 -9.45 -7.60 -5.18
N THR A 93 -10.36 -6.65 -5.18
CA THR A 93 -10.85 -5.98 -6.40
C THR A 93 -10.82 -4.47 -6.18
N PRO A 94 -10.77 -3.64 -7.24
CA PRO A 94 -10.78 -2.18 -7.10
C PRO A 94 -11.95 -1.65 -6.25
N ALA A 95 -13.11 -2.33 -6.30
CA ALA A 95 -14.29 -1.97 -5.52
C ALA A 95 -14.08 -2.03 -4.00
N LEU A 96 -13.08 -2.77 -3.50
CA LEU A 96 -12.74 -2.81 -2.08
C LEU A 96 -12.25 -1.44 -1.58
N PHE A 97 -11.59 -0.66 -2.43
CA PHE A 97 -10.93 0.61 -2.09
C PHE A 97 -11.76 1.84 -2.51
N HIS A 98 -13.04 1.64 -2.83
CA HIS A 98 -13.91 2.72 -3.27
C HIS A 98 -14.02 3.83 -2.21
N GLY A 99 -13.80 5.07 -2.62
CA GLY A 99 -13.89 6.27 -1.76
C GLY A 99 -12.58 6.65 -1.08
N VAL A 100 -11.53 5.82 -1.17
CA VAL A 100 -10.22 6.06 -0.52
C VAL A 100 -9.04 5.95 -1.48
N GLN A 101 -9.27 5.81 -2.79
CA GLN A 101 -8.24 5.54 -3.78
C GLN A 101 -7.11 6.59 -3.79
N SER A 102 -7.44 7.86 -3.57
CA SER A 102 -6.48 8.97 -3.53
C SER A 102 -5.80 9.14 -2.17
N ARG A 103 -6.11 8.27 -1.20
CA ARG A 103 -5.58 8.32 0.17
C ARG A 103 -4.78 7.07 0.51
N LEU A 104 -5.05 5.94 -0.13
CA LEU A 104 -4.33 4.69 0.11
C LEU A 104 -2.89 4.78 -0.44
N TYR A 105 -1.93 5.05 0.45
CA TYR A 105 -0.52 5.21 0.08
C TYR A 105 0.29 3.93 0.28
N ARG A 106 -0.12 3.10 1.24
CA ARG A 106 0.53 1.83 1.56
C ARG A 106 -0.52 0.73 1.69
N LEU A 107 -0.32 -0.34 0.94
CA LEU A 107 -1.12 -1.55 1.00
C LEU A 107 -0.23 -2.73 1.28
N GLU A 108 -0.54 -3.48 2.32
CA GLU A 108 0.14 -4.73 2.63
C GLU A 108 -0.87 -5.87 2.70
N LEU A 109 -0.65 -6.88 1.87
CA LEU A 109 -1.45 -8.09 1.81
C LEU A 109 -0.62 -9.26 2.29
N TRP A 110 -0.92 -9.73 3.50
CA TRP A 110 -0.20 -10.79 4.18
C TRP A 110 -0.91 -12.12 4.06
N SER A 111 -0.16 -13.21 4.04
CA SER A 111 -0.70 -14.56 3.98
C SER A 111 -1.66 -14.85 2.82
N LEU A 112 -1.37 -14.31 1.64
CA LEU A 112 -2.12 -14.55 0.41
C LEU A 112 -2.03 -16.03 0.01
N GLN A 113 -3.16 -16.64 -0.31
CA GLN A 113 -3.18 -17.95 -0.97
C GLN A 113 -2.90 -17.80 -2.47
N SER A 114 -2.30 -18.79 -3.13
CA SER A 114 -1.96 -18.71 -4.56
C SER A 114 -3.15 -18.59 -5.50
N ASP A 115 -4.31 -19.06 -5.08
CA ASP A 115 -5.56 -19.03 -5.85
C ASP A 115 -6.29 -17.68 -5.70
N ILE A 116 -5.81 -16.77 -4.85
CA ILE A 116 -6.45 -15.48 -4.66
C ILE A 116 -6.38 -14.65 -5.93
N LYS A 117 -7.55 -14.14 -6.35
CA LYS A 117 -7.67 -13.30 -7.54
C LYS A 117 -7.20 -11.89 -7.23
N LEU A 118 -6.08 -11.49 -7.83
CA LEU A 118 -5.50 -10.14 -7.76
C LEU A 118 -5.46 -9.41 -9.11
N ALA A 119 -5.99 -10.01 -10.18
CA ALA A 119 -5.97 -9.38 -11.51
C ALA A 119 -6.65 -8.01 -11.47
N GLN A 120 -5.90 -6.95 -11.84
CA GLN A 120 -6.35 -5.56 -11.79
C GLN A 120 -6.77 -5.07 -10.39
N ALA A 121 -6.45 -5.79 -9.32
CA ALA A 121 -6.88 -5.47 -7.95
C ALA A 121 -6.49 -4.07 -7.50
N PHE A 122 -5.34 -3.59 -8.00
CA PHE A 122 -4.73 -2.32 -7.60
C PHE A 122 -4.96 -1.20 -8.63
N ARG A 123 -5.75 -1.46 -9.67
CA ARG A 123 -6.05 -0.46 -10.70
C ARG A 123 -6.79 0.72 -10.06
N GLY A 124 -6.36 1.93 -10.41
CA GLY A 124 -7.00 3.16 -9.94
C GLY A 124 -6.63 3.51 -8.50
N LEU A 125 -5.45 3.10 -8.03
CA LEU A 125 -4.86 3.55 -6.76
C LEU A 125 -3.71 4.54 -7.01
N PRO A 126 -4.02 5.80 -7.43
CA PRO A 126 -3.01 6.76 -7.88
C PRO A 126 -2.06 7.25 -6.78
N ALA A 127 -2.44 7.09 -5.50
CA ALA A 127 -1.64 7.49 -4.36
C ALA A 127 -0.75 6.35 -3.82
N LEU A 128 -0.88 5.12 -4.35
CA LEU A 128 -0.19 3.96 -3.81
C LEU A 128 1.31 4.02 -4.13
N GLU A 129 2.11 4.22 -3.09
CA GLU A 129 3.57 4.31 -3.15
C GLU A 129 4.25 3.02 -2.67
N THR A 130 3.63 2.29 -1.73
CA THR A 130 4.14 1.01 -1.20
C THR A 130 3.13 -0.11 -1.37
N LEU A 131 3.58 -1.22 -1.95
CA LEU A 131 2.82 -2.47 -2.05
C LEU A 131 3.64 -3.63 -1.51
N THR A 132 3.10 -4.34 -0.54
CA THR A 132 3.64 -5.62 -0.06
C THR A 132 2.66 -6.73 -0.38
N LEU A 133 3.14 -7.77 -1.07
CA LEU A 133 2.42 -9.03 -1.27
C LEU A 133 3.23 -10.16 -0.64
N GLN A 134 2.67 -10.80 0.37
CA GLN A 134 3.23 -12.01 0.94
C GLN A 134 2.32 -13.18 0.63
N PHE A 135 2.84 -14.11 -0.17
CA PHE A 135 2.17 -15.35 -0.51
C PHE A 135 2.63 -16.45 0.44
N ASN A 136 1.67 -17.14 1.03
CA ASN A 136 1.91 -18.33 1.85
C ASN A 136 2.22 -19.54 0.99
N LYS A 137 2.64 -20.62 1.67
CA LYS A 137 2.87 -21.91 1.07
C LYS A 137 1.61 -22.44 0.40
N THR A 138 1.74 -22.80 -0.86
CA THR A 138 0.65 -23.25 -1.70
C THR A 138 0.53 -24.77 -1.66
N PRO A 139 -0.62 -25.34 -2.04
CA PRO A 139 -0.70 -26.76 -2.35
C PRO A 139 0.39 -27.14 -3.35
N ARG A 140 0.91 -28.38 -3.25
CA ARG A 140 1.90 -28.90 -4.20
C ARG A 140 1.35 -28.75 -5.64
N ASN A 141 2.20 -28.32 -6.57
CA ASN A 141 1.92 -28.16 -8.01
C ASN A 141 1.26 -26.85 -8.48
N GLN A 142 1.20 -25.79 -7.66
CA GLN A 142 0.82 -24.46 -8.14
C GLN A 142 2.04 -23.55 -8.35
N THR A 143 2.02 -22.77 -9.44
CA THR A 143 3.03 -21.76 -9.78
C THR A 143 2.38 -20.40 -9.72
N LEU A 144 2.95 -19.47 -8.95
CA LEU A 144 2.51 -18.08 -8.93
C LEU A 144 2.95 -17.42 -10.23
N VAL A 145 1.99 -16.92 -11.01
CA VAL A 145 2.30 -16.20 -12.26
C VAL A 145 2.14 -14.71 -12.02
N LEU A 146 3.25 -13.97 -12.06
CA LEU A 146 3.22 -12.51 -12.02
C LEU A 146 2.98 -11.99 -13.43
N ARG A 147 1.79 -11.42 -13.65
CA ARG A 147 1.33 -10.91 -14.94
C ARG A 147 1.38 -9.39 -14.99
N GLN A 148 1.47 -8.82 -16.19
CA GLN A 148 1.45 -7.37 -16.40
C GLN A 148 0.20 -6.68 -15.83
N ASP A 149 -0.97 -7.32 -15.93
CA ASP A 149 -2.24 -6.78 -15.44
C ASP A 149 -2.37 -6.77 -13.91
N LEU A 150 -1.51 -7.48 -13.19
CA LEU A 150 -1.43 -7.43 -11.72
C LEU A 150 -1.01 -6.03 -11.25
N PHE A 151 -0.02 -5.44 -11.93
CA PHE A 151 0.56 -4.15 -11.56
C PHE A 151 0.04 -2.99 -12.43
N GLY A 152 -0.97 -3.24 -13.27
CA GLY A 152 -1.54 -2.23 -14.14
C GLY A 152 -2.08 -1.01 -13.38
N GLY A 153 -1.65 0.19 -13.79
CA GLY A 153 -2.09 1.46 -13.19
C GLY A 153 -1.37 1.87 -11.91
N LEU A 154 -0.31 1.17 -11.52
CA LEU A 154 0.54 1.48 -10.36
C LEU A 154 1.75 2.36 -10.73
N GLU A 155 1.50 3.45 -11.45
CA GLU A 155 2.57 4.33 -11.94
C GLU A 155 3.30 5.09 -10.82
N ALA A 156 2.59 5.40 -9.73
CA ALA A 156 3.13 6.07 -8.54
C ALA A 156 3.85 5.12 -7.57
N LEU A 157 3.83 3.80 -7.83
CA LEU A 157 4.42 2.82 -6.92
C LEU A 157 5.94 2.96 -6.90
N GLN A 158 6.49 3.16 -5.70
CA GLN A 158 7.92 3.36 -5.47
C GLN A 158 8.57 2.13 -4.85
N LEU A 159 7.82 1.41 -4.00
CA LEU A 159 8.29 0.22 -3.29
C LEU A 159 7.36 -0.96 -3.53
N LEU A 160 7.92 -2.03 -4.08
CA LEU A 160 7.26 -3.32 -4.24
C LEU A 160 8.02 -4.36 -3.43
N ARG A 161 7.31 -5.03 -2.51
CA ARG A 161 7.80 -6.19 -1.79
C ARG A 161 7.02 -7.43 -2.16
N LEU A 162 7.74 -8.46 -2.58
CA LEU A 162 7.19 -9.77 -2.91
C LEU A 162 7.85 -10.80 -2.00
N TYR A 163 7.05 -11.45 -1.16
CA TYR A 163 7.50 -12.55 -0.31
C TYR A 163 6.78 -13.83 -0.76
N THR A 164 7.54 -14.88 -1.05
CA THR A 164 6.99 -16.17 -1.50
C THR A 164 7.71 -17.30 -0.78
N GLU A 165 6.97 -18.07 0.03
CA GLU A 165 7.52 -19.22 0.76
C GLU A 165 7.43 -20.50 -0.08
N ALA A 166 8.54 -20.89 -0.70
CA ALA A 166 8.73 -22.14 -1.45
C ALA A 166 7.85 -22.36 -2.71
N VAL A 167 7.06 -21.36 -3.13
CA VAL A 167 6.24 -21.39 -4.35
C VAL A 167 7.10 -21.10 -5.58
N PRO A 168 7.05 -21.91 -6.65
CA PRO A 168 7.62 -21.53 -7.93
C PRO A 168 6.95 -20.26 -8.47
N VAL A 169 7.74 -19.28 -8.89
CA VAL A 169 7.25 -18.02 -9.44
C VAL A 169 7.63 -17.92 -10.90
N ARG A 170 6.64 -17.75 -11.78
CA ARG A 170 6.87 -17.48 -13.19
C ARG A 170 6.52 -16.04 -13.52
N LEU A 171 7.46 -15.35 -14.16
CA LEU A 171 7.25 -14.00 -14.64
C LEU A 171 6.67 -14.07 -16.05
N ALA A 172 5.55 -13.38 -16.28
CA ALA A 172 5.09 -13.12 -17.64
C ALA A 172 5.93 -12.01 -18.28
N SER A 173 6.00 -12.00 -19.61
CA SER A 173 6.59 -10.90 -20.36
C SER A 173 5.98 -9.55 -19.94
N GLY A 174 6.84 -8.55 -19.78
CA GLY A 174 6.47 -7.20 -19.38
C GLY A 174 5.81 -7.08 -18.01
N ALA A 175 5.90 -8.09 -17.12
CA ALA A 175 5.21 -8.07 -15.83
C ALA A 175 5.46 -6.78 -15.01
N PHE A 176 6.68 -6.24 -15.06
CA PHE A 176 7.09 -5.05 -14.32
C PHE A 176 7.03 -3.74 -15.13
N GLU A 177 6.69 -3.79 -16.43
CA GLU A 177 6.60 -2.59 -17.29
C GLU A 177 5.66 -1.48 -16.77
N PRO A 178 4.50 -1.80 -16.16
CA PRO A 178 3.63 -0.76 -15.59
C PRO A 178 4.26 0.04 -14.44
N LEU A 179 5.29 -0.51 -13.78
CA LEU A 179 5.89 0.06 -12.56
C LEU A 179 6.96 1.11 -12.89
N ARG A 180 6.55 2.18 -13.61
CA ARG A 180 7.46 3.21 -14.12
C ARG A 180 8.16 4.02 -13.02
N GLY A 181 7.48 4.23 -11.90
CA GLY A 181 7.99 4.95 -10.72
C GLY A 181 8.77 4.11 -9.72
N LEU A 182 9.00 2.82 -9.98
CA LEU A 182 9.60 1.92 -9.00
C LEU A 182 11.05 2.31 -8.69
N ARG A 183 11.36 2.44 -7.40
CA ARG A 183 12.68 2.75 -6.85
C ARG A 183 13.19 1.70 -5.88
N CYS A 184 12.34 0.78 -5.46
CA CYS A 184 12.74 -0.25 -4.54
C CYS A 184 11.96 -1.51 -4.84
N LEU A 185 12.68 -2.53 -5.30
CA LEU A 185 12.15 -3.87 -5.39
C LEU A 185 12.78 -4.68 -4.26
N TYR A 186 11.97 -5.43 -3.55
CA TYR A 186 12.43 -6.48 -2.65
C TYR A 186 11.70 -7.75 -3.03
N PHE A 187 12.45 -8.79 -3.36
CA PHE A 187 11.90 -10.10 -3.64
C PHE A 187 12.57 -11.15 -2.75
N SER A 188 11.80 -11.73 -1.86
CA SER A 188 12.21 -12.87 -1.03
C SER A 188 11.51 -14.12 -1.53
N GLY A 189 12.16 -14.81 -2.45
CA GLY A 189 11.71 -16.10 -2.96
C GLY A 189 12.85 -16.86 -3.60
N GLU A 190 12.83 -18.18 -3.44
CA GLU A 190 13.96 -19.03 -3.81
C GLU A 190 13.76 -19.74 -5.16
N ASN A 191 12.58 -19.65 -5.77
CA ASN A 191 12.16 -20.51 -6.88
C ASN A 191 11.58 -19.72 -8.07
N VAL A 192 12.28 -18.69 -8.55
CA VAL A 192 11.87 -18.02 -9.80
C VAL A 192 12.18 -18.93 -10.98
N GLU A 193 11.19 -19.24 -11.82
CA GLU A 193 11.37 -20.06 -13.01
C GLU A 193 12.13 -19.27 -14.09
N CYS A 194 13.19 -19.87 -14.65
CA CYS A 194 13.89 -19.30 -15.80
C CYS A 194 13.00 -19.35 -17.06
N GLY A 195 13.02 -18.27 -17.85
CA GLY A 195 12.29 -18.16 -19.13
C GLY A 195 12.28 -16.71 -19.64
N CYS A 196 11.60 -16.43 -20.74
CA CYS A 196 11.63 -15.12 -21.38
C CYS A 196 11.17 -13.96 -20.48
N GLY A 197 10.15 -14.16 -19.65
CA GLY A 197 9.74 -13.13 -18.69
C GLY A 197 10.83 -12.79 -17.66
N PHE A 198 11.70 -13.75 -17.32
CA PHE A 198 12.86 -13.49 -16.46
C PHE A 198 13.99 -12.75 -17.20
N ASP A 199 14.20 -13.02 -18.49
CA ASP A 199 15.19 -12.31 -19.29
C ASP A 199 14.78 -10.85 -19.53
N GLU A 200 13.50 -10.63 -19.82
CA GLU A 200 12.91 -9.30 -19.89
C GLU A 200 13.01 -8.57 -18.56
N PHE A 201 12.70 -9.24 -17.44
CA PHE A 201 12.91 -8.67 -16.10
C PHE A 201 14.36 -8.24 -15.89
N THR A 202 15.33 -9.07 -16.29
CA THR A 202 16.76 -8.74 -16.17
C THR A 202 17.13 -7.50 -16.98
N ARG A 203 16.62 -7.38 -18.22
CA ARG A 203 16.81 -6.18 -19.05
C ARG A 203 16.12 -4.94 -18.44
N TRP A 204 14.89 -5.09 -17.99
CA TRP A 204 14.12 -4.05 -17.30
C TRP A 204 14.84 -3.56 -16.04
N LYS A 205 15.46 -4.47 -15.27
CA LYS A 205 16.24 -4.11 -14.07
C LYS A 205 17.50 -3.35 -14.43
N ALA A 206 18.24 -3.78 -15.46
CA ALA A 206 19.52 -3.18 -15.84
C ALA A 206 19.37 -1.69 -16.18
N GLY A 207 18.28 -1.30 -16.85
CA GLY A 207 17.97 0.11 -17.12
C GLY A 207 17.62 0.95 -15.89
N ARG A 208 17.49 0.34 -14.71
CA ARG A 208 16.97 0.96 -13.47
C ARG A 208 17.84 0.67 -12.24
N GLU A 209 18.92 -0.08 -12.40
CA GLU A 209 19.67 -0.69 -11.30
C GLU A 209 20.21 0.35 -10.31
N GLY A 210 20.74 1.48 -10.80
CA GLY A 210 21.21 2.58 -9.95
C GLY A 210 20.13 3.26 -9.10
N ARG A 211 18.84 3.08 -9.42
CA ARG A 211 17.71 3.63 -8.64
C ARG A 211 17.10 2.60 -7.69
N MET A 212 17.44 1.32 -7.81
CA MET A 212 16.77 0.19 -7.13
C MET A 212 17.64 -0.51 -6.07
N LEU A 213 18.75 0.10 -5.68
CA LEU A 213 19.69 -0.42 -4.69
C LEU A 213 19.79 0.51 -3.48
N GLY A 214 20.10 -0.07 -2.33
CA GLY A 214 20.35 0.67 -1.10
C GLY A 214 19.09 0.84 -0.23
N GLU A 215 18.96 2.00 0.38
CA GLU A 215 17.95 2.30 1.38
C GLU A 215 16.93 3.31 0.84
N MET A 216 15.65 3.01 1.03
CA MET A 216 14.57 3.93 0.70
C MET A 216 13.77 4.27 1.96
N PRO A 217 13.79 5.52 2.44
CA PRO A 217 12.98 5.91 3.60
C PRO A 217 11.49 5.85 3.27
N ASP A 218 10.68 5.51 4.27
CA ASP A 218 9.23 5.69 4.17
C ASP A 218 8.88 7.19 4.24
N ARG A 219 7.94 7.61 3.40
CA ARG A 219 7.50 9.00 3.32
C ARG A 219 6.77 9.49 4.57
N TYR A 220 5.98 8.63 5.21
CA TYR A 220 5.08 9.00 6.30
C TYR A 220 5.39 8.33 7.63
N ILE A 221 6.20 7.27 7.65
CA ILE A 221 6.59 6.54 8.86
C ILE A 221 8.05 6.89 9.22
N PRO A 222 8.29 7.85 10.14
CA PRO A 222 9.64 8.26 10.50
C PRO A 222 10.49 7.10 11.01
N GLY A 223 11.77 7.10 10.64
CA GLY A 223 12.72 6.05 11.05
C GLY A 223 12.54 4.70 10.34
N THR A 224 11.50 4.52 9.53
CA THR A 224 11.34 3.32 8.70
C THR A 224 12.17 3.45 7.43
N VAL A 225 13.19 2.61 7.32
CA VAL A 225 14.06 2.52 6.13
C VAL A 225 13.86 1.17 5.47
N ASN A 226 13.54 1.19 4.18
CA ASN A 226 13.26 0.00 3.39
C ASN A 226 14.53 -0.42 2.66
N GLN A 227 14.99 -1.65 2.87
CA GLN A 227 16.13 -2.20 2.12
C GLN A 227 15.69 -2.67 0.74
N CYS A 228 16.36 -2.17 -0.30
CA CYS A 228 16.11 -2.49 -1.68
C CYS A 228 17.09 -3.56 -2.16
N SER A 229 16.55 -4.66 -2.69
CA SER A 229 17.34 -5.74 -3.30
C SER A 229 16.62 -6.25 -4.53
N SER A 230 17.19 -5.95 -5.69
CA SER A 230 16.72 -6.45 -6.99
C SER A 230 17.42 -7.75 -7.39
N THR A 231 18.18 -8.37 -6.49
CA THR A 231 18.91 -9.62 -6.77
C THR A 231 17.94 -10.78 -6.81
N LEU A 232 17.59 -11.19 -8.01
CA LEU A 232 16.78 -12.37 -8.30
C LEU A 232 17.62 -13.37 -9.08
N GLN A 233 17.62 -14.63 -8.61
CA GLN A 233 18.21 -15.74 -9.33
C GLN A 233 17.09 -16.66 -9.81
N CYS A 234 17.11 -17.02 -11.08
CA CYS A 234 16.19 -18.02 -11.60
C CYS A 234 16.76 -19.44 -11.43
N ARG A 235 15.86 -20.42 -11.24
CA ARG A 235 16.15 -21.85 -11.23
C ARG A 235 15.53 -22.49 -12.48
N ILE A 236 16.34 -23.20 -13.25
CA ILE A 236 15.87 -24.07 -14.33
C ILE A 236 15.43 -25.38 -13.66
N LYS A 237 14.24 -25.91 -13.98
CA LYS A 237 13.86 -27.25 -13.52
C LYS A 237 14.83 -28.29 -14.10
N GLY A 238 15.72 -28.81 -13.27
CA GLY A 238 16.52 -30.01 -13.56
C GLY A 238 17.92 -29.84 -14.16
N LYS A 239 18.44 -28.64 -14.47
CA LYS A 239 19.84 -28.42 -14.91
C LYS A 239 20.37 -27.01 -14.60
N SER A 240 21.70 -26.83 -14.52
CA SER A 240 22.34 -25.52 -14.33
C SER A 240 22.23 -24.62 -15.58
N SER A 241 22.46 -23.31 -15.38
CA SER A 241 22.26 -22.15 -16.26
C SER A 241 22.92 -22.16 -17.66
N ALA A 242 23.48 -23.27 -18.13
CA ALA A 242 24.27 -23.36 -19.36
C ALA A 242 23.51 -23.90 -20.59
N GLN A 243 22.19 -24.15 -20.51
CA GLN A 243 21.39 -24.59 -21.66
C GLN A 243 20.16 -23.71 -21.83
N ARG A 244 20.31 -22.60 -22.55
CA ARG A 244 19.19 -21.78 -23.04
C ARG A 244 19.47 -21.43 -24.51
N ASN A 245 18.79 -22.11 -25.43
CA ASN A 245 18.89 -21.90 -26.88
C ASN A 245 17.62 -21.28 -27.49
N ASP A 246 16.70 -20.78 -26.67
CA ASP A 246 15.51 -20.10 -27.20
C ASP A 246 15.76 -18.59 -27.18
N GLU A 247 15.98 -18.01 -28.35
CA GLU A 247 15.94 -16.56 -28.56
C GLU A 247 14.56 -16.05 -28.15
N CYS A 248 14.50 -15.31 -27.04
CA CYS A 248 13.29 -14.60 -26.67
C CYS A 248 13.06 -13.44 -27.66
N PRO A 249 11.84 -13.30 -28.20
CA PRO A 249 11.51 -12.25 -29.16
C PRO A 249 11.64 -10.83 -28.59
#